data_AF-A0A804R1D2-F1
#
_entry.id   AF-A0A804R1D2-F1
#
_cell.length_a   1.000
_cell.length_b   1.000
_cell.length_c   1.000
_cell.angle_alpha   90.00
_cell.angle_beta   90.00
_cell.angle_gamma   90.00
#
_symmetry.space_group_name_H-M   'P 1'
#
loop_
_entity.id
_entity.type
_entity.pdbx_description
1 polymer ?
#
loop_
_entity_poly.entity_id
_entity_poly.type
_entity_poly.pdbx_seq_one_letter_code
_entity_poly.pdbx_strand_id
1 'polypeptide(L)'
;MAAAAPEAADEVAPSATLSVYKAARCIKRRASTLYNALRSVAEDAAFVAEVAALWPSLPLVANLRCGLWYAPPRAFAATCYFKSTDGHAGNWSFSTARLNLHLALLAGERGGCIIVDSTRRGKRFPDSMSKTIPIWCSVLNRAIERHRLQAIHKSAEVNYQSSTLLNGDAENNSDLSNWDSSVHLPVWVLGTEKNAIEGRIDEWTDQFESCGADIHSLAVGLQKPLRPLWISQRTRIWLNEVPELESWDFTPIILISASDAVATQRMSSEFSWHYIPGAGDDEESWARGLTPTLFWKHSYDLIDAGPDRCNQIVADIVEKDRVYRAQRGEHCPQITCKSLRSLAGAKCNDDQTTEMCAMNLDHCTSTMDAHCSNNGLLLFWIGTSNLAVSSTFHGALVGVDCILNCDSTSKLPASSSENSYLELSIVGSKDDRFSLMRNLPKAVDFAKRNLMAGRKILVCCQNGEDISICVALAILALLFDDNGCFDYGNYFVKRDVTKLEMRRRLVFICKFAVNARPSRGNLKQVYGFLSSQKELLSCLT
;
A
#
# COMPACT_ATOMS: atom_id res chain seq x y z
N MET A 1 -23.98 22.89 78.92
CA MET A 1 -23.43 21.62 78.39
C MET A 1 -23.76 21.55 76.91
N ALA A 2 -22.70 21.38 76.11
CA ALA A 2 -22.57 21.04 74.69
C ALA A 2 -23.61 21.59 73.69
N ALA A 3 -23.11 22.50 72.85
CA ALA A 3 -23.79 23.29 71.84
C ALA A 3 -24.08 22.54 70.53
N ALA A 4 -25.16 22.98 69.87
CA ALA A 4 -25.53 22.67 68.50
C ALA A 4 -24.59 23.35 67.49
N ALA A 5 -24.31 22.68 66.38
CA ALA A 5 -23.73 23.26 65.17
C ALA A 5 -24.67 22.98 63.98
N PRO A 6 -25.05 23.98 63.17
CA PRO A 6 -26.05 23.82 62.11
C PRO A 6 -25.44 23.34 60.79
N GLU A 7 -26.28 22.66 60.00
CA GLU A 7 -26.04 22.22 58.62
C GLU A 7 -25.66 23.39 57.71
N ALA A 8 -24.52 23.27 57.02
CA ALA A 8 -24.14 24.16 55.94
C ALA A 8 -24.79 23.68 54.63
N ALA A 9 -25.62 24.53 54.04
CA ALA A 9 -26.23 24.34 52.73
C ALA A 9 -25.16 24.48 51.63
N ASP A 10 -25.01 23.43 50.82
CA ASP A 10 -24.25 23.49 49.57
C ASP A 10 -25.06 24.30 48.52
N GLU A 11 -24.56 25.50 48.20
CA GLU A 11 -25.01 26.30 47.07
C GLU A 11 -24.76 25.56 45.75
N VAL A 12 -25.84 25.10 45.11
CA VAL A 12 -25.82 24.59 43.74
C VAL A 12 -25.61 25.75 42.76
N ALA A 13 -24.40 25.89 42.23
CA ALA A 13 -24.09 26.82 41.15
C ALA A 13 -24.88 26.48 39.87
N PRO A 14 -25.42 27.48 39.14
CA PRO A 14 -26.33 27.24 38.02
C PRO A 14 -25.58 26.66 36.82
N SER A 15 -26.12 25.59 36.22
CA SER A 15 -25.54 24.93 35.06
C SER A 15 -25.40 25.91 33.89
N ALA A 16 -24.17 26.21 33.48
CA ALA A 16 -23.90 27.04 32.31
C ALA A 16 -24.54 26.42 31.06
N THR A 17 -25.55 27.09 30.49
CA THR A 17 -26.19 26.71 29.23
C THR A 17 -25.12 26.52 28.14
N LEU A 18 -24.91 25.28 27.71
CA LEU A 18 -24.00 24.93 26.64
C LEU A 18 -24.42 25.66 25.36
N SER A 19 -23.51 26.43 24.76
CA SER A 19 -23.77 27.02 23.45
C SER A 19 -24.07 25.91 22.43
N VAL A 20 -24.95 26.19 21.46
CA VAL A 20 -25.32 25.24 20.39
C VAL A 20 -24.09 24.63 19.73
N TYR A 21 -23.02 25.41 19.53
CA TYR A 21 -21.74 24.93 19.01
C TYR A 21 -21.04 23.92 19.92
N LYS A 22 -20.99 24.17 21.24
CA LYS A 22 -20.41 23.22 22.20
C LYS A 22 -21.25 21.95 22.28
N ALA A 23 -22.58 22.07 22.32
CA ALA A 23 -23.49 20.94 22.30
C ALA A 23 -23.30 20.08 21.03
N ALA A 24 -23.29 20.70 19.84
CA ALA A 24 -23.06 20.01 18.57
C ALA A 24 -21.68 19.33 18.51
N ARG A 25 -20.63 19.96 19.05
CA ARG A 25 -19.29 19.36 19.12
C ARG A 25 -19.24 18.20 20.11
N CYS A 26 -19.92 18.29 21.24
CA CYS A 26 -20.07 17.19 22.20
C CYS A 26 -20.82 16.01 21.56
N ILE A 27 -21.91 16.27 20.83
CA ILE A 27 -22.66 15.24 20.09
C ILE A 27 -21.76 14.57 19.05
N LYS A 28 -21.05 15.36 18.22
CA LYS A 28 -20.09 14.81 17.23
C LYS A 28 -19.03 13.95 17.90
N ARG A 29 -18.44 14.39 19.01
CA ARG A 29 -17.46 13.61 19.78
C ARG A 29 -18.03 12.31 20.35
N ARG A 30 -19.28 12.33 20.82
CA ARG A 30 -19.99 11.14 21.32
C ARG A 30 -20.36 10.16 20.20
N ALA A 31 -20.59 10.66 18.99
CA ALA A 31 -20.84 9.83 17.82
C ALA A 31 -19.55 9.24 17.22
N SER A 32 -18.41 9.94 17.34
CA SER A 32 -17.11 9.55 16.78
C SER A 32 -16.20 8.86 17.81
N THR A 33 -16.71 7.87 18.54
CA THR A 33 -15.90 7.12 19.50
C THR A 33 -15.09 6.02 18.81
N LEU A 34 -13.99 5.60 19.45
CA LEU A 34 -13.21 4.42 19.05
C LEU A 34 -14.10 3.19 18.90
N TYR A 35 -14.99 2.95 19.88
CA TYR A 35 -15.95 1.84 19.83
C TYR A 35 -16.84 1.91 18.59
N ASN A 36 -17.44 3.07 18.31
CA ASN A 36 -18.30 3.26 17.15
C ASN A 36 -17.54 3.04 15.84
N ALA A 37 -16.27 3.48 15.75
CA ALA A 37 -15.43 3.26 14.57
C ALA A 37 -15.16 1.75 14.36
N LEU A 38 -14.75 1.03 15.41
CA LEU A 38 -14.48 -0.41 15.33
C LEU A 38 -15.74 -1.23 15.01
N ARG A 39 -16.89 -0.86 15.57
CA ARG A 39 -18.18 -1.49 15.24
C ARG A 39 -18.58 -1.23 13.78
N SER A 40 -18.35 -0.02 13.29
CA SER A 40 -18.62 0.34 11.88
C SER A 40 -17.71 -0.45 10.94
N VAL A 41 -16.41 -0.57 11.26
CA VAL A 41 -15.46 -1.39 10.51
C VAL A 41 -15.89 -2.85 10.49
N ALA A 42 -16.35 -3.41 11.61
CA ALA A 42 -16.80 -4.79 11.69
C ALA A 42 -18.08 -5.04 10.86
N GLU A 43 -19.05 -4.12 10.90
CA GLU A 43 -20.26 -4.18 10.07
C GLU A 43 -19.91 -4.11 8.57
N ASP A 44 -19.02 -3.19 8.19
CA ASP A 44 -18.56 -3.03 6.80
C ASP A 44 -17.76 -4.25 6.31
N ALA A 45 -16.95 -4.85 7.18
CA ALA A 45 -16.18 -6.04 6.87
C ALA A 45 -17.06 -7.28 6.65
N ALA A 46 -18.19 -7.39 7.37
CA ALA A 46 -19.16 -8.45 7.13
C ALA A 46 -19.75 -8.35 5.71
N PHE A 47 -20.12 -7.14 5.28
CA PHE A 47 -20.56 -6.90 3.90
C PHE A 47 -19.47 -7.25 2.87
N VAL A 48 -18.21 -6.87 3.12
CA VAL A 48 -17.09 -7.24 2.23
C VAL A 48 -16.94 -8.76 2.12
N ALA A 49 -17.06 -9.48 3.24
CA ALA A 49 -16.99 -10.94 3.26
C ALA A 49 -18.16 -11.59 2.48
N GLU A 50 -19.38 -11.07 2.61
CA GLU A 50 -20.54 -11.55 1.84
C GLU A 50 -20.32 -11.40 0.33
N VAL A 51 -19.82 -10.24 -0.13
CA VAL A 51 -19.55 -10.03 -1.55
C VAL A 51 -18.39 -10.90 -2.04
N ALA A 52 -17.31 -11.04 -1.25
CA ALA A 52 -16.19 -11.91 -1.60
C ALA A 52 -16.61 -13.39 -1.73
N ALA A 53 -17.60 -13.83 -0.93
CA ALA A 53 -18.14 -15.18 -1.00
C ALA A 53 -18.93 -15.47 -2.28
N LEU A 54 -19.37 -14.45 -3.04
CA LEU A 54 -20.03 -14.63 -4.33
C LEU A 54 -19.06 -15.12 -5.42
N TRP A 55 -17.78 -14.74 -5.32
CA TRP A 55 -16.73 -15.14 -6.26
C TRP A 55 -15.49 -15.63 -5.50
N PRO A 56 -15.53 -16.83 -4.90
CA PRO A 56 -14.46 -17.35 -4.05
C PRO A 56 -13.14 -17.60 -4.80
N SER A 57 -13.17 -17.70 -6.13
CA SER A 57 -11.97 -17.81 -6.97
C SER A 57 -11.24 -16.47 -7.17
N LEU A 58 -11.92 -15.33 -6.96
CA LEU A 58 -11.33 -14.02 -7.17
C LEU A 58 -10.53 -13.56 -5.94
N PRO A 59 -9.30 -13.08 -6.14
CA PRO A 59 -8.47 -12.56 -5.06
C PRO A 59 -9.05 -11.26 -4.48
N LEU A 60 -9.14 -11.20 -3.15
CA LEU A 60 -9.46 -9.98 -2.42
C LEU A 60 -8.21 -9.12 -2.22
N VAL A 61 -8.32 -7.83 -2.52
CA VAL A 61 -7.21 -6.86 -2.53
C VAL A 61 -7.58 -5.62 -1.74
N ALA A 62 -6.74 -5.21 -0.81
CA ALA A 62 -6.92 -3.96 -0.07
C ALA A 62 -6.32 -2.77 -0.82
N ASN A 63 -7.10 -1.71 -1.07
CA ASN A 63 -6.52 -0.42 -1.42
C ASN A 63 -5.95 0.23 -0.15
N LEU A 64 -4.64 0.54 -0.13
CA LEU A 64 -3.90 1.02 1.04
C LEU A 64 -4.16 2.51 1.34
N ARG A 65 -5.43 2.83 1.55
CA ARG A 65 -5.94 4.02 2.23
C ARG A 65 -6.65 3.57 3.51
N CYS A 66 -7.67 2.74 3.36
CA CYS A 66 -8.40 2.14 4.48
C CYS A 66 -8.78 0.67 4.25
N GLY A 67 -8.49 0.11 3.07
CA GLY A 67 -8.94 -1.24 2.67
C GLY A 67 -8.54 -2.35 3.63
N LEU A 68 -7.39 -2.23 4.30
CA LEU A 68 -6.90 -3.23 5.26
C LEU A 68 -7.81 -3.41 6.48
N TRP A 69 -8.66 -2.44 6.81
CA TRP A 69 -9.58 -2.55 7.94
C TRP A 69 -10.73 -3.52 7.68
N TYR A 70 -11.07 -3.77 6.42
CA TYR A 70 -12.32 -4.44 6.06
C TYR A 70 -12.22 -5.95 5.81
N ALA A 71 -11.07 -6.57 6.10
CA ALA A 71 -10.94 -8.02 6.20
C ALA A 71 -9.70 -8.40 7.04
N PRO A 72 -9.67 -9.58 7.67
CA PRO A 72 -8.47 -10.06 8.34
C PRO A 72 -7.29 -10.22 7.36
N PRO A 73 -6.03 -9.98 7.76
CA PRO A 73 -4.88 -9.98 6.85
C PRO A 73 -4.76 -11.23 5.96
N ARG A 74 -5.10 -12.40 6.50
CA ARG A 74 -5.09 -13.69 5.78
C ARG A 74 -6.10 -13.79 4.63
N ALA A 75 -7.11 -12.92 4.58
CA ALA A 75 -8.12 -12.91 3.53
C ALA A 75 -7.65 -12.14 2.28
N PHE A 76 -6.67 -11.25 2.41
CA PHE A 76 -6.15 -10.48 1.29
C PHE A 76 -5.06 -11.27 0.55
N ALA A 77 -5.23 -11.41 -0.76
CA ALA A 77 -4.19 -11.97 -1.64
C ALA A 77 -3.10 -10.94 -1.98
N ALA A 78 -3.46 -9.65 -2.02
CA ALA A 78 -2.54 -8.58 -2.32
C ALA A 78 -3.01 -7.24 -1.75
N THR A 79 -2.18 -6.21 -1.93
CA THR A 79 -2.54 -4.82 -1.65
C THR A 79 -2.26 -3.95 -2.87
N CYS A 80 -2.98 -2.85 -3.01
CA CYS A 80 -2.78 -1.86 -4.07
C CYS A 80 -2.80 -0.44 -3.50
N TYR A 81 -2.46 0.57 -4.31
CA TYR A 81 -2.42 1.96 -3.84
C TYR A 81 -2.89 2.97 -4.90
N PHE A 82 -4.21 3.09 -5.01
CA PHE A 82 -4.88 4.12 -5.79
C PHE A 82 -5.26 5.30 -4.89
N LYS A 83 -4.83 6.52 -5.25
CA LYS A 83 -5.22 7.73 -4.52
C LYS A 83 -6.42 8.39 -5.18
N SER A 84 -7.37 8.80 -4.35
CA SER A 84 -8.53 9.58 -4.76
C SER A 84 -8.16 10.91 -5.42
N THR A 85 -7.03 11.53 -5.01
CA THR A 85 -6.55 12.80 -5.59
C THR A 85 -6.28 12.75 -7.08
N ASP A 86 -6.00 11.55 -7.60
CA ASP A 86 -5.71 11.32 -9.03
C ASP A 86 -6.99 11.29 -9.89
N GLY A 87 -8.17 11.27 -9.24
CA GLY A 87 -9.49 11.28 -9.87
C GLY A 87 -10.40 12.42 -9.38
N HIS A 88 -9.86 13.43 -8.69
CA HIS A 88 -10.64 14.58 -8.24
C HIS A 88 -11.13 15.40 -9.44
N ALA A 89 -12.33 15.99 -9.33
CA ALA A 89 -12.86 16.87 -10.37
C ALA A 89 -11.90 18.03 -10.65
N GLY A 90 -11.54 18.23 -11.92
CA GLY A 90 -10.55 19.22 -12.36
C GLY A 90 -9.09 18.82 -12.17
N ASN A 91 -8.80 17.67 -11.54
CA ASN A 91 -7.45 17.15 -11.34
C ASN A 91 -7.39 15.63 -11.57
N TRP A 92 -7.61 15.22 -12.83
CA TRP A 92 -7.44 13.85 -13.28
C TRP A 92 -5.99 13.59 -13.67
N SER A 93 -5.43 12.45 -13.28
CA SER A 93 -4.06 12.10 -13.64
C SER A 93 -3.84 10.59 -13.62
N PHE A 94 -2.94 10.11 -14.49
CA PHE A 94 -2.40 8.76 -14.42
C PHE A 94 -1.05 8.78 -13.67
N SER A 95 -0.91 7.97 -12.63
CA SER A 95 0.32 7.94 -11.83
C SER A 95 1.33 6.94 -12.37
N THR A 96 2.35 7.43 -13.06
CA THR A 96 3.49 6.61 -13.51
C THR A 96 4.44 6.17 -12.37
N ALA A 97 4.15 6.55 -11.13
CA ALA A 97 4.91 6.15 -9.94
C ALA A 97 4.19 5.06 -9.13
N ARG A 98 2.88 4.92 -9.31
CA ARG A 98 2.02 3.96 -8.60
C ARG A 98 1.25 3.16 -9.64
N LEU A 99 1.99 2.35 -10.40
CA LEU A 99 1.46 1.64 -11.56
C LEU A 99 0.56 0.45 -11.19
N ASN A 100 0.74 -0.16 -10.01
CA ASN A 100 -0.02 -1.33 -9.58
C ASN A 100 -0.04 -2.48 -10.62
N LEU A 101 1.05 -2.71 -11.36
CA LEU A 101 1.08 -3.71 -12.45
C LEU A 101 0.88 -5.14 -11.93
N HIS A 102 1.35 -5.43 -10.72
CA HIS A 102 1.12 -6.72 -10.04
C HIS A 102 -0.37 -7.05 -9.91
N LEU A 103 -1.22 -6.03 -9.75
CA LEU A 103 -2.67 -6.20 -9.67
C LEU A 103 -3.28 -6.59 -11.03
N ALA A 104 -2.79 -5.99 -12.11
CA ALA A 104 -3.23 -6.34 -13.47
C ALA A 104 -2.86 -7.79 -13.82
N LEU A 105 -1.64 -8.21 -13.49
CA LEU A 105 -1.19 -9.58 -13.68
C LEU A 105 -1.98 -10.57 -12.82
N LEU A 106 -2.19 -10.25 -11.53
CA LEU A 106 -3.01 -11.06 -10.63
C LEU A 106 -4.44 -11.22 -11.15
N ALA A 107 -5.04 -10.12 -11.64
CA ALA A 107 -6.38 -10.17 -12.22
C ALA A 107 -6.42 -11.00 -13.50
N GLY A 108 -5.40 -10.91 -14.37
CA GLY A 108 -5.30 -11.74 -15.56
C GLY A 108 -5.19 -13.24 -15.24
N GLU A 109 -4.32 -13.60 -14.28
CA GLU A 109 -4.12 -15.00 -13.85
C GLU A 109 -5.37 -15.60 -13.21
N ARG A 110 -6.11 -14.82 -12.40
CA ARG A 110 -7.25 -15.30 -11.62
C ARG A 110 -8.61 -15.04 -12.27
N GLY A 111 -8.63 -14.50 -13.49
CA GLY A 111 -9.85 -14.13 -14.19
C GLY A 111 -10.59 -12.94 -13.56
N GLY A 112 -9.93 -12.13 -12.74
CA GLY A 112 -10.47 -10.93 -12.10
C GLY A 112 -9.84 -10.63 -10.73
N CYS A 113 -10.29 -9.56 -10.08
CA CYS A 113 -10.01 -9.34 -8.67
C CYS A 113 -11.06 -8.45 -7.99
N ILE A 114 -11.07 -8.46 -6.66
CA ILE A 114 -11.96 -7.65 -5.83
C ILE A 114 -11.11 -6.64 -5.04
N ILE A 115 -11.34 -5.34 -5.24
CA ILE A 115 -10.64 -4.26 -4.54
C ILE A 115 -11.56 -3.61 -3.51
N VAL A 116 -11.09 -3.54 -2.28
CA VAL A 116 -11.83 -2.94 -1.16
C VAL A 116 -11.23 -1.61 -0.76
N ASP A 117 -12.10 -0.62 -0.62
CA ASP A 117 -11.81 0.72 -0.10
C ASP A 117 -13.11 1.28 0.50
N SER A 118 -13.05 2.47 1.08
CA SER A 118 -14.27 3.15 1.56
C SER A 118 -14.14 4.65 1.41
N THR A 119 -15.23 5.35 1.68
CA THR A 119 -15.21 6.80 1.75
C THR A 119 -16.17 7.28 2.82
N ARG A 120 -15.94 8.50 3.29
CA ARG A 120 -16.74 9.14 4.32
C ARG A 120 -18.12 9.54 3.82
N ARG A 121 -18.94 9.95 4.78
CA ARG A 121 -20.33 10.40 4.58
C ARG A 121 -20.48 11.33 3.37
N GLY A 122 -21.51 11.04 2.57
CA GLY A 122 -21.94 11.88 1.44
C GLY A 122 -21.49 11.38 0.07
N LYS A 123 -20.48 10.51 0.00
CA LYS A 123 -20.10 9.81 -1.23
C LYS A 123 -20.40 8.32 -1.11
N ARG A 124 -20.88 7.71 -2.19
CA ARG A 124 -21.13 6.26 -2.26
C ARG A 124 -19.85 5.48 -2.59
N PHE A 125 -18.94 6.09 -3.34
CA PHE A 125 -17.65 5.53 -3.73
C PHE A 125 -16.57 6.61 -3.59
N PRO A 126 -15.34 6.26 -3.20
CA PRO A 126 -14.21 7.17 -3.29
C PRO A 126 -13.90 7.53 -4.76
N ASP A 127 -13.24 8.67 -4.98
CA ASP A 127 -12.81 9.07 -6.33
C ASP A 127 -11.78 8.10 -6.92
N SER A 128 -11.05 7.35 -6.06
CA SER A 128 -10.17 6.26 -6.47
C SER A 128 -10.92 5.20 -7.29
N MET A 129 -12.12 4.82 -6.84
CA MET A 129 -12.97 3.84 -7.51
C MET A 129 -13.80 4.44 -8.64
N SER A 130 -14.24 5.69 -8.50
CA SER A 130 -15.10 6.33 -9.51
C SER A 130 -14.34 6.74 -10.77
N LYS A 131 -13.06 7.13 -10.64
CA LYS A 131 -12.27 7.72 -11.75
C LYS A 131 -10.84 7.18 -11.84
N THR A 132 -10.09 7.09 -10.74
CA THR A 132 -8.66 6.69 -10.81
C THR A 132 -8.46 5.27 -11.36
N ILE A 133 -9.17 4.28 -10.83
CA ILE A 133 -9.05 2.88 -11.30
C ILE A 133 -9.62 2.71 -12.73
N PRO A 134 -10.76 3.32 -13.09
CA PRO A 134 -11.21 3.36 -14.49
C PRO A 134 -10.20 3.94 -15.48
N ILE A 135 -9.57 5.06 -15.13
CA ILE A 135 -8.48 5.66 -15.93
C ILE A 135 -7.33 4.66 -16.08
N TRP A 136 -6.93 4.02 -14.98
CA TRP A 136 -5.88 3.02 -14.97
C TRP A 136 -6.21 1.82 -15.87
N CYS A 137 -7.42 1.27 -15.80
CA CYS A 137 -7.86 0.15 -16.66
C CYS A 137 -7.78 0.55 -18.15
N SER A 138 -8.32 1.72 -18.50
CA SER A 138 -8.35 2.18 -19.90
C SER A 138 -6.94 2.43 -20.45
N VAL A 139 -6.04 3.05 -19.68
CA VAL A 139 -4.64 3.26 -20.08
C VAL A 139 -3.92 1.93 -20.30
N LEU A 140 -4.11 0.94 -19.42
CA LEU A 140 -3.50 -0.38 -19.60
C LEU A 140 -4.07 -1.11 -20.83
N ASN A 141 -5.40 -1.12 -20.99
CA ASN A 141 -6.04 -1.76 -22.15
C ASN A 141 -5.56 -1.13 -23.46
N ARG A 142 -5.49 0.20 -23.54
CA ARG A 142 -5.00 0.95 -24.71
C ARG A 142 -3.54 0.61 -25.02
N ALA A 143 -2.67 0.56 -24.01
CA ALA A 143 -1.26 0.22 -24.19
C ALA A 143 -1.07 -1.24 -24.66
N ILE A 144 -1.85 -2.18 -24.11
CA ILE A 144 -1.84 -3.59 -24.54
C ILE A 144 -2.30 -3.71 -26.00
N GLU A 145 -3.39 -3.02 -26.36
CA GLU A 145 -3.90 -2.97 -27.72
C GLU A 145 -2.84 -2.46 -28.70
N ARG A 146 -2.24 -1.30 -28.42
CA ARG A 146 -1.15 -0.72 -29.21
C ARG A 146 0.04 -1.68 -29.34
N HIS A 147 0.44 -2.34 -28.26
CA HIS A 147 1.53 -3.32 -28.27
C HIS A 147 1.24 -4.52 -29.18
N ARG A 148 0.01 -5.07 -29.11
CA ARG A 148 -0.39 -6.20 -29.96
C ARG A 148 -0.48 -5.83 -31.44
N LEU A 149 -1.02 -4.65 -31.77
CA LEU A 149 -1.05 -4.14 -33.14
C LEU A 149 0.36 -3.94 -33.71
N GLN A 150 1.29 -3.40 -32.90
CA GLN A 150 2.70 -3.28 -33.30
C GLN A 150 3.37 -4.64 -33.53
N ALA A 151 3.06 -5.66 -32.73
CA ALA A 151 3.60 -7.00 -32.92
C ALA A 151 3.12 -7.62 -34.25
N ILE A 152 1.85 -7.45 -34.60
CA ILE A 152 1.29 -7.94 -35.87
C ILE A 152 1.89 -7.21 -37.07
N HIS A 153 2.03 -5.89 -37.01
CA HIS A 153 2.66 -5.12 -38.09
C HIS A 153 4.10 -5.59 -38.33
N LYS A 154 4.88 -5.83 -37.26
CA LYS A 154 6.24 -6.37 -37.37
C LYS A 154 6.26 -7.78 -37.98
N SER A 155 5.33 -8.66 -37.58
CA SER A 155 5.21 -10.00 -38.17
C SER A 155 4.81 -9.95 -39.65
N ALA A 156 3.92 -9.04 -40.05
CA ALA A 156 3.51 -8.84 -41.43
C ALA A 156 4.65 -8.30 -42.32
N GLU A 157 5.46 -7.36 -41.81
CA GLU A 157 6.64 -6.84 -42.52
C GLU A 157 7.71 -7.92 -42.75
N VAL A 158 7.92 -8.81 -41.76
CA VAL A 158 8.86 -9.94 -41.89
C VAL A 158 8.36 -10.97 -42.91
N ASN A 159 7.06 -11.30 -42.88
CA ASN A 159 6.48 -12.28 -43.81
C ASN A 159 6.47 -11.77 -45.27
N TYR A 160 6.30 -10.45 -45.49
CA TYR A 160 6.38 -9.87 -46.84
C TYR A 160 7.79 -9.94 -47.45
N GLN A 161 8.83 -10.13 -46.62
CA GLN A 161 10.19 -10.32 -47.09
C GLN A 161 10.58 -11.81 -47.24
N SER A 162 9.80 -12.75 -46.73
CA SER A 162 10.21 -14.17 -46.65
C SER A 162 9.31 -15.19 -47.36
N SER A 163 8.07 -14.90 -47.75
CA SER A 163 7.25 -15.96 -48.35
C SER A 163 6.19 -15.47 -49.32
N THR A 164 6.45 -15.75 -50.59
CA THR A 164 5.50 -15.82 -51.72
C THR A 164 4.59 -17.05 -51.69
N LEU A 165 4.56 -17.84 -50.61
CA LEU A 165 3.73 -19.04 -50.49
C LEU A 165 3.40 -19.25 -49.01
N LEU A 166 2.12 -19.11 -48.64
CA LEU A 166 1.36 -19.84 -47.60
C LEU A 166 0.18 -18.95 -47.14
N ASN A 167 -0.99 -19.23 -47.70
CA ASN A 167 -2.29 -18.80 -47.16
C ASN A 167 -2.68 -19.80 -46.04
N GLY A 168 -2.88 -19.29 -44.83
CA GLY A 168 -3.25 -20.02 -43.61
C GLY A 168 -2.48 -19.39 -42.45
N ASP A 169 -3.04 -18.69 -41.47
CA ASP A 169 -4.34 -18.84 -40.81
C ASP A 169 -4.88 -17.46 -40.42
N ALA A 170 -6.14 -17.17 -40.74
CA ALA A 170 -6.78 -15.87 -40.51
C ALA A 170 -7.44 -15.74 -39.11
N GLU A 171 -7.28 -16.73 -38.22
CA GLU A 171 -8.01 -16.75 -36.95
C GLU A 171 -7.49 -15.72 -35.93
N ASN A 172 -6.18 -15.43 -35.92
CA ASN A 172 -5.58 -14.53 -34.92
C ASN A 172 -5.92 -13.03 -35.07
N ASN A 173 -6.47 -12.60 -36.21
CA ASN A 173 -6.88 -11.19 -36.39
C ASN A 173 -8.24 -10.88 -35.75
N SER A 174 -9.06 -11.89 -35.47
CA SER A 174 -10.41 -11.67 -34.93
C SER A 174 -10.39 -11.16 -33.48
N ASP A 175 -9.46 -11.64 -32.65
CA ASP A 175 -9.37 -11.30 -31.23
C ASP A 175 -9.05 -9.84 -30.95
N LEU A 176 -8.34 -9.16 -31.86
CA LEU A 176 -8.02 -7.74 -31.70
C LEU A 176 -9.20 -6.82 -31.99
N SER A 177 -10.09 -7.23 -32.87
CA SER A 177 -11.26 -6.42 -33.21
C SER A 177 -12.22 -6.24 -32.03
N ASN A 178 -12.10 -7.07 -30.99
CA ASN A 178 -12.98 -7.07 -29.83
C ASN A 178 -12.31 -6.55 -28.53
N TRP A 179 -11.08 -6.02 -28.60
CA TRP A 179 -10.39 -5.55 -27.40
C TRP A 179 -10.86 -4.15 -26.98
N ASP A 180 -11.69 -4.08 -25.94
CA ASP A 180 -12.25 -2.81 -25.46
C ASP A 180 -11.23 -1.96 -24.66
N SER A 181 -10.73 -0.90 -25.29
CA SER A 181 -9.84 0.11 -24.67
C SER A 181 -10.56 1.41 -24.27
N SER A 182 -11.90 1.42 -24.27
CA SER A 182 -12.70 2.59 -23.90
C SER A 182 -12.67 2.88 -22.40
N VAL A 183 -13.07 4.11 -22.01
CA VAL A 183 -13.12 4.52 -20.60
C VAL A 183 -14.46 4.14 -20.00
N HIS A 184 -14.45 3.15 -19.10
CA HIS A 184 -15.64 2.72 -18.36
C HIS A 184 -15.77 3.47 -17.03
N LEU A 185 -16.58 4.54 -17.02
CA LEU A 185 -16.90 5.31 -15.81
C LEU A 185 -18.31 4.96 -15.31
N PRO A 186 -18.57 5.07 -14.00
CA PRO A 186 -19.90 4.81 -13.47
C PRO A 186 -20.87 5.93 -13.85
N VAL A 187 -22.16 5.61 -13.92
CA VAL A 187 -23.24 6.50 -14.41
C VAL A 187 -23.39 7.82 -13.65
N TRP A 188 -22.85 7.94 -12.44
CA TRP A 188 -22.89 9.17 -11.64
C TRP A 188 -21.76 10.15 -11.94
N VAL A 189 -20.77 9.77 -12.76
CA VAL A 189 -19.76 10.71 -13.25
C VAL A 189 -20.35 11.51 -14.41
N LEU A 190 -20.28 12.84 -14.32
CA LEU A 190 -20.88 13.73 -15.32
C LEU A 190 -20.24 13.53 -16.69
N GLY A 191 -21.04 13.68 -17.76
CA GLY A 191 -20.56 13.56 -19.14
C GLY A 191 -19.42 14.54 -19.47
N THR A 192 -19.43 15.73 -18.87
CA THR A 192 -18.33 16.71 -19.01
C THR A 192 -17.02 16.22 -18.39
N GLU A 193 -17.08 15.53 -17.25
CA GLU A 193 -15.90 14.91 -16.64
C GLU A 193 -15.41 13.73 -17.49
N LYS A 194 -16.34 12.90 -17.99
CA LYS A 194 -16.02 11.80 -18.90
C LYS A 194 -15.27 12.28 -20.13
N ASN A 195 -15.78 13.30 -20.83
CA ASN A 195 -15.15 13.86 -22.02
C ASN A 195 -13.75 14.42 -21.72
N ALA A 196 -13.58 15.09 -20.57
CA ALA A 196 -12.28 15.62 -20.14
C ALA A 196 -11.26 14.51 -19.82
N ILE A 197 -11.72 13.39 -19.27
CA ILE A 197 -10.90 12.20 -19.02
C ILE A 197 -10.51 11.54 -20.35
N GLU A 198 -11.48 11.29 -21.23
CA GLU A 198 -11.27 10.66 -22.54
C GLU A 198 -10.26 11.42 -23.40
N GLY A 199 -10.34 12.76 -23.41
CA GLY A 199 -9.40 13.62 -24.12
C GLY A 199 -7.94 13.58 -23.62
N ARG A 200 -7.67 12.87 -22.51
CA ARG A 200 -6.32 12.72 -21.93
C ARG A 200 -5.80 11.29 -21.89
N ILE A 201 -6.61 10.30 -22.29
CA ILE A 201 -6.20 8.89 -22.23
C ILE A 201 -5.00 8.62 -23.12
N ASP A 202 -4.93 9.20 -24.33
CA ASP A 202 -3.79 9.00 -25.23
C ASP A 202 -2.50 9.58 -24.64
N GLU A 203 -2.54 10.79 -24.08
CA GLU A 203 -1.42 11.42 -23.37
C GLU A 203 -0.90 10.51 -22.24
N TRP A 204 -1.81 9.95 -21.44
CA TRP A 204 -1.44 9.05 -20.35
C TRP A 204 -0.94 7.69 -20.83
N THR A 205 -1.43 7.21 -21.97
CA THR A 205 -0.95 5.98 -22.61
C THR A 205 0.49 6.17 -23.09
N ASP A 206 0.81 7.30 -23.73
CA ASP A 206 2.19 7.62 -24.13
C ASP A 206 3.13 7.76 -22.92
N GLN A 207 2.64 8.35 -21.82
CA GLN A 207 3.37 8.42 -20.55
C GLN A 207 3.62 7.05 -19.94
N PHE A 208 2.66 6.13 -20.07
CA PHE A 208 2.79 4.76 -19.59
C PHE A 208 3.81 3.98 -20.43
N GLU A 209 3.70 4.03 -21.76
CA GLU A 209 4.64 3.39 -22.69
C GLU A 209 6.08 3.90 -22.52
N SER A 210 6.25 5.19 -22.28
CA SER A 210 7.58 5.79 -22.09
C SER A 210 8.19 5.55 -20.71
N CYS A 211 7.40 5.16 -19.69
CA CYS A 211 7.88 5.05 -18.31
C CYS A 211 8.63 3.73 -18.00
N GLY A 212 8.75 2.82 -18.96
CA GLY A 212 9.49 1.56 -18.79
C GLY A 212 8.68 0.42 -18.18
N ALA A 213 7.34 0.51 -18.23
CA ALA A 213 6.47 -0.58 -17.83
C ALA A 213 6.63 -1.79 -18.78
N ASP A 214 6.59 -3.00 -18.23
CA ASP A 214 6.66 -4.24 -19.01
C ASP A 214 5.29 -4.57 -19.63
N ILE A 215 4.99 -3.88 -20.74
CA ILE A 215 3.72 -4.05 -21.47
C ILE A 215 3.61 -5.44 -22.08
N HIS A 216 4.73 -6.06 -22.45
CA HIS A 216 4.72 -7.41 -23.01
C HIS A 216 4.19 -8.43 -22.00
N SER A 217 4.71 -8.42 -20.77
CA SER A 217 4.20 -9.29 -19.70
C SER A 217 2.72 -9.05 -19.42
N LEU A 218 2.25 -7.79 -19.46
CA LEU A 218 0.82 -7.49 -19.32
C LEU A 218 -0.01 -8.04 -20.48
N ALA A 219 0.46 -7.89 -21.72
CA ALA A 219 -0.24 -8.37 -22.92
C ALA A 219 -0.36 -9.89 -22.97
N VAL A 220 0.62 -10.61 -22.40
CA VAL A 220 0.58 -12.08 -22.24
C VAL A 220 -0.31 -12.48 -21.05
N GLY A 221 -0.25 -11.75 -19.93
CA GLY A 221 -1.03 -12.07 -18.73
C GLY A 221 -2.52 -11.76 -18.84
N LEU A 222 -2.91 -10.76 -19.65
CA LEU A 222 -4.29 -10.32 -19.79
C LEU A 222 -4.89 -10.76 -21.12
N GLN A 223 -5.60 -11.87 -21.12
CA GLN A 223 -6.30 -12.38 -22.31
C GLN A 223 -7.58 -11.60 -22.65
N LYS A 224 -8.18 -10.91 -21.66
CA LYS A 224 -9.36 -10.06 -21.81
C LYS A 224 -9.06 -8.64 -21.29
N PRO A 225 -9.72 -7.58 -21.80
CA PRO A 225 -9.51 -6.21 -21.33
C PRO A 225 -9.95 -6.05 -19.87
N LEU A 226 -9.28 -5.22 -19.10
CA LEU A 226 -9.67 -4.90 -17.72
C LEU A 226 -10.95 -4.05 -17.71
N ARG A 227 -11.94 -4.39 -16.88
CA ARG A 227 -13.16 -3.58 -16.74
C ARG A 227 -13.59 -3.42 -15.28
N PRO A 228 -13.77 -2.18 -14.79
CA PRO A 228 -14.25 -1.93 -13.45
C PRO A 228 -15.76 -2.22 -13.32
N LEU A 229 -16.15 -2.82 -12.20
CA LEU A 229 -17.53 -3.01 -11.75
C LEU A 229 -17.68 -2.42 -10.35
N TRP A 230 -18.80 -1.78 -10.03
CA TRP A 230 -18.95 -1.04 -8.76
C TRP A 230 -19.98 -1.69 -7.84
N ILE A 231 -19.54 -2.03 -6.63
CA ILE A 231 -20.33 -2.69 -5.60
C ILE A 231 -20.32 -1.84 -4.32
N SER A 232 -21.51 -1.56 -3.79
CA SER A 232 -21.71 -0.99 -2.46
C SER A 232 -22.89 -1.67 -1.76
N GLN A 233 -23.09 -1.40 -0.47
CA GLN A 233 -24.20 -1.93 0.33
C GLN A 233 -25.62 -1.69 -0.24
N ARG A 234 -25.77 -0.75 -1.19
CA ARG A 234 -27.04 -0.43 -1.85
C ARG A 234 -27.26 -1.15 -3.18
N THR A 235 -26.26 -1.89 -3.62
CA THR A 235 -26.31 -2.60 -4.90
C THR A 235 -27.13 -3.87 -4.71
N ARG A 236 -28.04 -4.12 -5.65
CA ARG A 236 -29.02 -5.23 -5.56
C ARG A 236 -28.86 -6.26 -6.68
N ILE A 237 -27.84 -6.10 -7.52
CA ILE A 237 -27.71 -6.83 -8.79
C ILE A 237 -27.49 -8.33 -8.60
N TRP A 238 -26.85 -8.76 -7.51
CA TRP A 238 -26.53 -10.17 -7.25
C TRP A 238 -27.52 -10.87 -6.32
N LEU A 239 -28.64 -10.23 -5.96
CA LEU A 239 -29.63 -10.86 -5.07
C LEU A 239 -30.37 -12.01 -5.75
N ASN A 240 -30.42 -12.03 -7.07
CA ASN A 240 -31.17 -13.04 -7.83
C ASN A 240 -30.25 -13.98 -8.62
N GLU A 241 -29.21 -13.44 -9.27
CA GLU A 241 -28.27 -14.21 -10.08
C GLU A 241 -26.87 -13.63 -9.92
N VAL A 242 -25.88 -14.49 -9.69
CA VAL A 242 -24.46 -14.14 -9.69
C VAL A 242 -23.91 -14.51 -11.06
N PRO A 243 -23.45 -13.54 -11.87
CA PRO A 243 -22.87 -13.86 -13.16
C PRO A 243 -21.63 -14.76 -13.01
N GLU A 244 -21.56 -15.80 -13.83
CA GLU A 244 -20.36 -16.64 -13.97
C GLU A 244 -19.22 -15.82 -14.59
N LEU A 245 -18.00 -16.00 -14.10
CA LEU A 245 -16.84 -15.21 -14.53
C LEU A 245 -16.52 -15.43 -16.02
N GLU A 246 -16.76 -16.63 -16.51
CA GLU A 246 -16.54 -17.04 -17.90
C GLU A 246 -17.46 -16.30 -18.88
N SER A 247 -18.63 -15.84 -18.41
CA SER A 247 -19.62 -15.14 -19.23
C SER A 247 -19.19 -13.73 -19.65
N TRP A 248 -18.22 -13.14 -18.96
CA TRP A 248 -17.73 -11.80 -19.27
C TRP A 248 -16.64 -11.86 -20.34
N ASP A 249 -16.75 -10.98 -21.34
CA ASP A 249 -15.77 -10.73 -22.39
C ASP A 249 -14.59 -9.85 -21.92
N PHE A 250 -14.57 -9.49 -20.63
CA PHE A 250 -13.55 -8.70 -19.96
C PHE A 250 -13.04 -9.38 -18.68
N THR A 251 -11.88 -8.95 -18.19
CA THR A 251 -11.38 -9.29 -16.86
C THR A 251 -11.94 -8.30 -15.82
N PRO A 252 -12.84 -8.73 -14.91
CA PRO A 252 -13.53 -7.86 -13.97
C PRO A 252 -12.59 -7.36 -12.86
N ILE A 253 -12.65 -6.05 -12.62
CA ILE A 253 -12.08 -5.40 -11.44
C ILE A 253 -13.26 -4.94 -10.57
N ILE A 254 -13.63 -5.76 -9.60
CA ILE A 254 -14.81 -5.52 -8.75
C ILE A 254 -14.42 -4.55 -7.62
N LEU A 255 -14.98 -3.35 -7.63
CA LEU A 255 -14.68 -2.26 -6.72
C LEU A 255 -15.74 -2.19 -5.61
N ILE A 256 -15.39 -2.68 -4.42
CA ILE A 256 -16.26 -2.66 -3.24
C ILE A 256 -16.01 -1.40 -2.43
N SER A 257 -16.96 -0.46 -2.42
CA SER A 257 -17.03 0.54 -1.37
C SER A 257 -17.69 -0.07 -0.14
N ALA A 258 -16.89 -0.37 0.88
CA ALA A 258 -17.29 -1.17 2.03
C ALA A 258 -18.42 -0.50 2.84
N SER A 259 -18.34 0.82 3.03
CA SER A 259 -19.26 1.57 3.90
C SER A 259 -20.56 2.00 3.21
N ASP A 260 -21.66 2.05 3.96
CA ASP A 260 -22.86 2.80 3.57
C ASP A 260 -22.60 4.31 3.67
N ALA A 261 -23.24 5.09 2.81
CA ALA A 261 -23.09 6.54 2.74
C ALA A 261 -23.84 7.28 3.87
N VAL A 262 -24.68 6.58 4.65
CA VAL A 262 -25.57 7.17 5.66
C VAL A 262 -25.16 6.76 7.06
N ALA A 263 -24.90 7.77 7.91
CA ALA A 263 -24.71 7.56 9.32
C ALA A 263 -26.06 7.29 9.99
N THR A 264 -26.19 6.13 10.64
CA THR A 264 -27.41 5.71 11.34
C THR A 264 -27.09 5.28 12.77
N GLN A 265 -28.04 5.47 13.69
CA GLN A 265 -27.96 4.81 14.98
C GLN A 265 -28.20 3.31 14.80
N ARG A 266 -27.37 2.49 15.44
CA ARG A 266 -27.42 1.03 15.43
C ARG A 266 -27.59 0.53 16.86
N MET A 267 -28.11 -0.68 16.99
CA MET A 267 -28.32 -1.35 18.27
C MET A 267 -27.77 -2.77 18.14
N SER A 268 -26.86 -3.15 19.03
CA SER A 268 -26.56 -4.57 19.26
C SER A 268 -27.44 -5.11 20.39
N SER A 269 -27.31 -6.40 20.71
CA SER A 269 -28.00 -7.03 21.85
C SER A 269 -27.88 -6.21 23.15
N GLU A 270 -26.72 -5.60 23.39
CA GLU A 270 -26.39 -4.98 24.68
C GLU A 270 -26.12 -3.46 24.61
N PHE A 271 -25.70 -2.92 23.46
CA PHE A 271 -25.23 -1.53 23.36
C PHE A 271 -25.81 -0.79 22.17
N SER A 272 -26.21 0.47 22.39
CA SER A 272 -26.49 1.40 21.30
C SER A 272 -25.20 2.06 20.82
N TRP A 273 -25.01 2.15 19.51
CA TRP A 273 -23.83 2.77 18.92
C TRP A 273 -24.20 3.54 17.65
N HIS A 274 -23.30 4.38 17.14
CA HIS A 274 -23.56 5.18 15.94
C HIS A 274 -22.66 4.71 14.82
N TYR A 275 -23.26 4.32 13.70
CA TYR A 275 -22.50 3.93 12.51
C TYR A 275 -21.80 5.14 11.90
N ILE A 276 -20.52 4.96 11.58
CA ILE A 276 -19.63 5.96 11.00
C ILE A 276 -19.27 5.50 9.58
N PRO A 277 -19.89 6.09 8.54
CA PRO A 277 -19.51 5.88 7.15
C PRO A 277 -18.01 6.13 6.92
N GLY A 278 -17.31 5.14 6.36
CA GLY A 278 -15.88 5.23 6.07
C GLY A 278 -15.03 5.27 7.34
N ALA A 279 -15.40 4.51 8.37
CA ALA A 279 -14.71 4.49 9.65
C ALA A 279 -13.22 4.10 9.54
N GLY A 280 -12.85 3.25 8.57
CA GLY A 280 -11.46 2.92 8.30
C GLY A 280 -10.63 4.08 7.74
N ASP A 281 -11.26 5.18 7.30
CA ASP A 281 -10.57 6.33 6.68
C ASP A 281 -10.17 7.41 7.73
N ASP A 282 -8.99 8.01 7.53
CA ASP A 282 -8.17 8.74 8.53
C ASP A 282 -8.17 8.09 9.92
N GLU A 283 -7.73 6.83 9.99
CA GLU A 283 -7.49 6.07 11.21
C GLU A 283 -6.63 6.82 12.25
N GLU A 284 -5.75 7.72 11.82
CA GLU A 284 -4.90 8.52 12.70
C GLU A 284 -5.72 9.40 13.67
N SER A 285 -6.98 9.68 13.33
CA SER A 285 -7.88 10.49 14.16
C SER A 285 -8.51 9.73 15.33
N TRP A 286 -8.54 8.39 15.29
CA TRP A 286 -9.29 7.59 16.27
C TRP A 286 -8.60 6.29 16.73
N ALA A 287 -7.76 5.65 15.91
CA ALA A 287 -7.25 4.30 16.13
C ALA A 287 -6.26 4.17 17.30
N ARG A 288 -5.63 5.28 17.71
CA ARG A 288 -4.75 5.33 18.90
C ARG A 288 -3.61 4.29 18.88
N GLY A 289 -3.05 4.04 17.70
CA GLY A 289 -1.97 3.06 17.50
C GLY A 289 -2.47 1.63 17.23
N LEU A 290 -3.77 1.36 17.32
CA LEU A 290 -4.34 0.10 16.87
C LEU A 290 -4.17 -0.03 15.36
N THR A 291 -3.61 -1.15 14.91
CA THR A 291 -3.47 -1.48 13.48
C THR A 291 -4.57 -2.45 13.04
N PRO A 292 -4.87 -2.57 11.73
CA PRO A 292 -5.82 -3.57 11.25
C PRO A 292 -5.49 -4.99 11.71
N THR A 293 -4.21 -5.38 11.69
CA THR A 293 -3.76 -6.70 12.15
C THR A 293 -4.10 -6.95 13.63
N LEU A 294 -3.85 -5.96 14.50
CA LEU A 294 -4.17 -6.05 15.92
C LEU A 294 -5.67 -6.07 16.16
N PHE A 295 -6.42 -5.23 15.44
CA PHE A 295 -7.87 -5.24 15.49
C PHE A 295 -8.42 -6.63 15.15
N TRP A 296 -8.02 -7.22 14.02
CA TRP A 296 -8.55 -8.52 13.61
C TRP A 296 -8.15 -9.66 14.54
N LYS A 297 -6.95 -9.61 15.13
CA LYS A 297 -6.49 -10.57 16.13
C LYS A 297 -7.32 -10.53 17.42
N HIS A 298 -7.86 -9.36 17.78
CA HIS A 298 -8.59 -9.12 19.03
C HIS A 298 -10.02 -8.61 18.80
N SER A 299 -10.57 -8.86 17.61
CA SER A 299 -11.80 -8.20 17.14
C SER A 299 -13.00 -8.53 18.01
N TYR A 300 -13.13 -9.80 18.41
CA TYR A 300 -14.16 -10.27 19.32
C TYR A 300 -14.10 -9.53 20.66
N ASP A 301 -12.94 -9.57 21.34
CA ASP A 301 -12.74 -8.92 22.65
C ASP A 301 -13.02 -7.41 22.60
N LEU A 302 -12.61 -6.73 21.53
CA LEU A 302 -12.77 -5.29 21.35
C LEU A 302 -14.22 -4.86 21.12
N ILE A 303 -14.98 -5.67 20.37
CA ILE A 303 -16.38 -5.40 20.01
C ILE A 303 -17.32 -5.74 21.17
N ASP A 304 -17.04 -6.85 21.86
CA ASP A 304 -17.86 -7.41 22.94
C ASP A 304 -17.73 -6.61 24.24
N ALA A 305 -16.53 -6.07 24.52
CA ALA A 305 -16.27 -5.34 25.77
C ALA A 305 -17.07 -4.05 25.99
N GLY A 306 -17.82 -3.59 24.98
CA GLY A 306 -18.65 -2.41 25.07
C GLY A 306 -17.87 -1.08 25.05
N PRO A 307 -18.59 0.06 24.97
CA PRO A 307 -17.98 1.38 24.79
C PRO A 307 -17.10 1.83 25.96
N ASP A 308 -17.41 1.40 27.18
CA ASP A 308 -16.73 1.84 28.41
C ASP A 308 -15.33 1.24 28.55
N ARG A 309 -15.15 -0.04 28.17
CA ARG A 309 -13.87 -0.76 28.29
C ARG A 309 -13.04 -0.75 27.02
N CYS A 310 -13.64 -0.47 25.86
CA CYS A 310 -12.98 -0.50 24.55
C CYS A 310 -11.66 0.30 24.52
N ASN A 311 -11.66 1.52 25.06
CA ASN A 311 -10.45 2.35 25.10
C ASN A 311 -9.31 1.75 25.93
N GLN A 312 -9.64 1.11 27.05
CA GLN A 312 -8.64 0.47 27.92
C GLN A 312 -8.05 -0.75 27.24
N ILE A 313 -8.88 -1.60 26.66
CA ILE A 313 -8.43 -2.82 25.96
C ILE A 313 -7.55 -2.46 24.77
N VAL A 314 -7.91 -1.43 23.98
CA VAL A 314 -7.05 -0.97 22.89
C VAL A 314 -5.70 -0.48 23.41
N ALA A 315 -5.67 0.29 24.50
CA ALA A 315 -4.41 0.74 25.09
C ALA A 315 -3.54 -0.45 25.55
N ASP A 316 -4.15 -1.45 26.19
CA ASP A 316 -3.45 -2.65 26.64
C ASP A 316 -2.90 -3.48 25.47
N ILE A 317 -3.68 -3.66 24.39
CA ILE A 317 -3.25 -4.38 23.19
C ILE A 317 -2.08 -3.67 22.52
N VAL A 318 -2.20 -2.36 22.31
CA VAL A 318 -1.18 -1.54 21.65
C VAL A 318 0.11 -1.54 22.48
N GLU A 319 0.01 -1.42 23.80
CA GLU A 319 1.19 -1.44 24.68
C GLU A 319 1.85 -2.83 24.72
N LYS A 320 1.07 -3.92 24.80
CA LYS A 320 1.60 -5.28 24.73
C LYS A 320 2.33 -5.55 23.42
N ASP A 321 1.75 -5.14 22.30
CA ASP A 321 2.38 -5.27 20.97
C ASP A 321 3.65 -4.41 20.87
N ARG A 322 3.63 -3.17 21.37
CA ARG A 322 4.81 -2.29 21.45
C ARG A 322 5.95 -2.94 22.25
N VAL A 323 5.66 -3.50 23.43
CA VAL A 323 6.65 -4.18 24.28
C VAL A 323 7.19 -5.42 23.59
N TYR A 324 6.31 -6.22 22.99
CA TYR A 324 6.70 -7.43 22.26
C TYR A 324 7.67 -7.14 21.10
N ARG A 325 7.38 -6.11 20.31
CA ARG A 325 8.26 -5.66 19.22
C ARG A 325 9.57 -5.08 19.74
N ALA A 326 9.53 -4.28 20.82
CA ALA A 326 10.75 -3.75 21.45
C ALA A 326 11.67 -4.86 21.99
N GLN A 327 11.12 -5.92 22.57
CA GLN A 327 11.88 -7.11 23.00
C GLN A 327 12.58 -7.83 21.85
N ARG A 328 12.11 -7.65 20.62
CA ARG A 328 12.71 -8.20 19.38
C ARG A 328 13.65 -7.24 18.66
N GLY A 329 13.97 -6.11 19.30
CA GLY A 329 14.87 -5.11 18.74
C GLY A 329 14.21 -4.14 17.76
N GLU A 330 12.90 -4.24 17.55
CA GLU A 330 12.19 -3.28 16.69
C GLU A 330 11.99 -1.95 17.40
N HIS A 331 12.20 -0.84 16.69
CA HIS A 331 12.01 0.49 17.25
C HIS A 331 10.52 0.81 17.48
N CYS A 332 10.10 0.79 18.74
CA CYS A 332 8.71 0.99 19.15
C CYS A 332 8.60 2.10 20.23
N PRO A 333 8.60 3.38 19.80
CA PRO A 333 8.62 4.52 20.73
C PRO A 333 7.32 4.54 21.54
N GLN A 334 7.42 4.89 22.81
CA GLN A 334 6.24 4.99 23.67
C GLN A 334 5.37 6.16 23.19
N ILE A 335 4.08 5.90 22.94
CA ILE A 335 3.13 6.94 22.52
C ILE A 335 2.91 7.86 23.72
N THR A 336 3.53 9.04 23.71
CA THR A 336 3.31 10.05 24.74
C THR A 336 1.97 10.72 24.48
N CYS A 337 0.92 10.27 25.16
CA CYS A 337 -0.35 10.99 25.14
C CYS A 337 -0.13 12.31 25.92
N LYS A 338 -0.31 13.47 25.27
CA LYS A 338 -0.26 14.76 25.98
C LYS A 338 -1.34 14.74 27.07
N SER A 339 -0.89 14.69 28.33
CA SER A 339 -1.77 14.80 29.49
C SER A 339 -2.65 16.05 29.37
N LEU A 340 -3.96 15.84 29.34
CA LEU A 340 -4.94 16.90 29.60
C LEU A 340 -4.67 17.37 31.03
N ARG A 341 -4.10 18.57 31.16
CA ARG A 341 -3.79 19.19 32.45
C ARG A 341 -5.04 19.21 33.36
N SER A 342 -4.83 18.72 34.58
CA SER A 342 -5.57 18.95 35.83
C SER A 342 -6.93 18.25 35.98
N LEU A 343 -7.04 17.31 36.93
CA LEU A 343 -7.72 17.52 38.22
C LEU A 343 -7.65 16.23 39.08
N ALA A 344 -7.30 16.41 40.35
CA ALA A 344 -7.43 15.48 41.48
C ALA A 344 -6.48 14.26 41.53
N GLY A 345 -5.60 14.28 42.53
CA GLY A 345 -4.65 13.22 42.83
C GLY A 345 -5.20 12.15 43.78
N ALA A 346 -4.53 11.01 43.78
CA ALA A 346 -4.34 10.16 44.94
C ALA A 346 -3.20 9.17 44.63
N LYS A 347 -2.26 9.08 45.56
CA LYS A 347 -1.14 8.14 45.60
C LYS A 347 -1.66 6.72 45.82
N CYS A 348 -1.06 5.71 45.19
CA CYS A 348 -0.48 4.59 45.93
C CYS A 348 0.42 3.72 45.04
N ASN A 349 1.50 3.25 45.66
CA ASN A 349 2.47 2.29 45.15
C ASN A 349 1.90 0.87 45.24
N ASP A 350 2.27 -0.03 44.32
CA ASP A 350 2.94 -1.27 44.73
C ASP A 350 3.54 -2.03 43.55
N ASP A 351 4.77 -2.49 43.77
CA ASP A 351 5.55 -3.41 42.95
C ASP A 351 5.01 -4.84 43.12
N GLN A 352 4.90 -5.58 42.00
CA GLN A 352 5.21 -7.02 41.99
C GLN A 352 5.35 -7.56 40.56
N THR A 353 6.58 -7.94 40.25
CA THR A 353 7.06 -8.75 39.13
C THR A 353 6.76 -10.23 39.36
N THR A 354 6.11 -10.94 38.43
CA THR A 354 6.35 -12.40 38.25
C THR A 354 5.89 -12.96 36.88
N GLU A 355 6.85 -13.58 36.19
CA GLU A 355 6.82 -14.78 35.31
C GLU A 355 6.01 -14.85 34.00
N MET A 356 6.79 -14.85 32.90
CA MET A 356 6.45 -15.39 31.59
C MET A 356 6.52 -16.93 31.59
N CYS A 357 5.52 -17.59 31.01
CA CYS A 357 5.62 -18.98 30.58
C CYS A 357 5.41 -19.05 29.05
N ALA A 358 6.39 -19.65 28.38
CA ALA A 358 6.43 -19.91 26.95
C ALA A 358 5.48 -21.05 26.57
N MET A 359 4.81 -20.94 25.41
CA MET A 359 4.25 -22.11 24.73
C MET A 359 4.43 -22.02 23.21
N ASN A 360 4.55 -23.22 22.64
CA ASN A 360 5.31 -23.57 21.47
C ASN A 360 4.62 -23.31 20.13
N LEU A 361 5.50 -23.26 19.13
CA LEU A 361 5.29 -23.26 17.69
C LEU A 361 4.68 -24.58 17.21
N ASP A 362 3.78 -24.52 16.22
CA ASP A 362 3.60 -25.61 15.27
C ASP A 362 3.56 -25.08 13.83
N HIS A 363 4.31 -25.78 12.98
CA HIS A 363 4.64 -25.47 11.60
C HIS A 363 3.77 -26.33 10.68
N CYS A 364 3.23 -25.76 9.60
CA CYS A 364 2.70 -26.56 8.48
C CYS A 364 3.09 -25.93 7.15
N THR A 365 3.75 -26.77 6.36
CA THR A 365 4.37 -26.58 5.06
C THR A 365 3.37 -26.84 3.95
N SER A 366 3.28 -25.96 2.95
CA SER A 366 2.94 -26.35 1.57
C SER A 366 3.43 -25.32 0.54
N THR A 367 4.48 -25.72 -0.16
CA THR A 367 4.77 -25.51 -1.59
C THR A 367 3.96 -24.46 -2.35
N MET A 368 4.64 -23.41 -2.83
CA MET A 368 4.63 -22.85 -4.19
C MET A 368 5.59 -21.64 -4.24
N ASP A 369 6.21 -21.41 -5.38
CA ASP A 369 7.52 -20.81 -5.55
C ASP A 369 7.70 -19.32 -5.15
N ALA A 370 8.93 -18.98 -4.77
CA ALA A 370 9.51 -17.63 -4.63
C ALA A 370 9.07 -16.69 -3.48
N HIS A 371 8.45 -17.19 -2.41
CA HIS A 371 8.33 -16.45 -1.14
C HIS A 371 9.01 -17.21 0.00
N CYS A 372 10.15 -16.70 0.50
CA CYS A 372 10.79 -17.25 1.70
C CYS A 372 9.99 -16.79 2.94
N SER A 373 8.83 -17.39 3.17
CA SER A 373 7.99 -17.16 4.34
C SER A 373 8.54 -17.93 5.55
N ASN A 374 9.45 -17.29 6.28
CA ASN A 374 9.68 -17.57 7.71
C ASN A 374 9.89 -16.22 8.41
N ASN A 375 8.96 -15.85 9.31
CA ASN A 375 8.89 -14.59 10.07
C ASN A 375 8.60 -13.28 9.29
N GLY A 376 7.48 -13.17 8.58
CA GLY A 376 6.92 -11.87 8.14
C GLY A 376 7.81 -10.98 7.24
N LEU A 377 9.00 -11.47 6.87
CA LEU A 377 10.02 -10.76 6.11
C LEU A 377 9.77 -10.95 4.64
N LEU A 378 9.39 -9.87 3.99
CA LEU A 378 9.25 -9.82 2.55
C LEU A 378 10.61 -9.41 1.95
N LEU A 379 11.37 -10.42 1.55
CA LEU A 379 12.63 -10.27 0.81
C LEU A 379 12.33 -10.23 -0.70
N PHE A 380 12.72 -9.14 -1.38
CA PHE A 380 12.51 -8.99 -2.82
C PHE A 380 13.85 -8.90 -3.57
N TRP A 381 14.17 -9.93 -4.36
CA TRP A 381 15.30 -9.90 -5.29
C TRP A 381 14.95 -9.07 -6.53
N ILE A 382 15.85 -8.15 -6.91
CA ILE A 382 15.63 -7.28 -8.06
C ILE A 382 16.22 -7.94 -9.30
N GLY A 383 15.39 -8.66 -10.05
CA GLY A 383 15.81 -9.38 -11.26
C GLY A 383 17.04 -10.25 -11.04
N THR A 384 18.01 -10.16 -11.95
CA THR A 384 19.29 -10.88 -11.88
C THR A 384 20.43 -10.02 -11.33
N SER A 385 20.13 -8.92 -10.63
CA SER A 385 21.12 -7.90 -10.24
C SER A 385 21.99 -8.27 -9.02
N ASN A 386 21.74 -9.43 -8.38
CA ASN A 386 22.29 -9.79 -7.07
C ASN A 386 21.98 -8.78 -5.95
N LEU A 387 21.00 -7.90 -6.16
CA LEU A 387 20.51 -6.94 -5.17
C LEU A 387 19.13 -7.37 -4.67
N ALA A 388 18.94 -7.34 -3.36
CA ALA A 388 17.64 -7.54 -2.73
C ALA A 388 17.27 -6.38 -1.83
N VAL A 389 15.96 -6.16 -1.63
CA VAL A 389 15.41 -5.18 -0.70
C VAL A 389 14.49 -5.85 0.32
N SER A 390 14.53 -5.38 1.57
CA SER A 390 13.70 -5.93 2.65
C SER A 390 13.51 -4.91 3.78
N SER A 391 12.59 -5.19 4.70
CA SER A 391 12.62 -4.61 6.04
C SER A 391 13.86 -5.06 6.81
N THR A 392 14.29 -4.27 7.79
CA THR A 392 15.41 -4.60 8.68
C THR A 392 15.17 -5.95 9.35
N PHE A 393 16.22 -6.77 9.39
CA PHE A 393 16.21 -8.08 10.03
C PHE A 393 17.44 -8.27 10.90
N HIS A 394 17.25 -8.95 12.02
CA HIS A 394 18.30 -9.19 13.02
C HIS A 394 18.78 -10.65 13.06
N GLY A 395 18.67 -11.40 11.95
CA GLY A 395 19.18 -12.77 11.84
C GLY A 395 19.99 -13.03 10.58
N ALA A 396 20.61 -14.22 10.52
CA ALA A 396 21.30 -14.68 9.32
C ALA A 396 20.29 -15.07 8.24
N LEU A 397 20.47 -14.55 7.02
CA LEU A 397 19.66 -14.92 5.85
C LEU A 397 20.47 -15.84 4.94
N VAL A 398 19.92 -17.01 4.66
CA VAL A 398 20.53 -17.95 3.73
C VAL A 398 20.53 -17.34 2.33
N GLY A 399 21.68 -17.32 1.66
CA GLY A 399 21.82 -16.82 0.29
C GLY A 399 22.07 -15.32 0.15
N VAL A 400 22.34 -14.61 1.24
CA VAL A 400 22.81 -13.22 1.25
C VAL A 400 24.25 -13.18 1.74
N ASP A 401 25.16 -12.60 0.95
CA ASP A 401 26.58 -12.52 1.28
C ASP A 401 26.92 -11.23 2.05
N CYS A 402 26.19 -10.14 1.77
CA CYS A 402 26.46 -8.81 2.30
C CYS A 402 25.18 -8.08 2.68
N ILE A 403 25.21 -7.30 3.75
CA ILE A 403 24.06 -6.51 4.22
C ILE A 403 24.42 -5.02 4.26
N LEU A 404 23.62 -4.21 3.58
CA LEU A 404 23.61 -2.75 3.65
C LEU A 404 22.40 -2.31 4.47
N ASN A 405 22.63 -2.07 5.76
CA ASN A 405 21.58 -1.69 6.68
C ASN A 405 21.43 -0.17 6.74
N CYS A 406 20.31 0.33 6.22
CA CYS A 406 19.97 1.74 6.16
C CYS A 406 19.07 2.20 7.32
N ASP A 407 18.85 1.35 8.32
CA ASP A 407 18.00 1.64 9.47
C ASP A 407 18.73 2.53 10.48
N SER A 408 18.14 3.66 10.83
CA SER A 408 18.69 4.58 11.84
C SER A 408 18.68 4.02 13.27
N THR A 409 17.97 2.92 13.51
CA THR A 409 17.69 2.39 14.84
C THR A 409 18.35 1.04 15.12
N SER A 410 18.94 0.42 14.10
CA SER A 410 19.67 -0.83 14.25
C SER A 410 20.95 -0.60 15.07
N LYS A 411 21.39 -1.65 15.78
CA LYS A 411 22.73 -1.73 16.35
C LYS A 411 23.52 -2.77 15.57
N LEU A 412 24.81 -2.53 15.34
CA LEU A 412 25.68 -3.49 14.66
C LEU A 412 25.58 -4.88 15.30
N PRO A 413 25.41 -5.96 14.52
CA PRO A 413 25.68 -7.29 15.01
C PRO A 413 27.16 -7.40 15.38
N ALA A 414 27.46 -7.90 16.57
CA ALA A 414 28.78 -7.84 17.21
C ALA A 414 29.92 -8.59 16.49
N SER A 415 29.70 -9.16 15.30
CA SER A 415 30.65 -10.04 14.61
C SER A 415 30.80 -9.81 13.10
N SER A 416 30.34 -8.68 12.55
CA SER A 416 30.38 -8.47 11.10
C SER A 416 31.65 -7.80 10.60
N SER A 417 32.29 -8.36 9.56
CA SER A 417 33.42 -7.75 8.86
C SER A 417 32.98 -6.50 8.07
N GLU A 418 33.84 -5.49 7.95
CA GLU A 418 33.57 -4.28 7.13
C GLU A 418 33.26 -4.58 5.65
N ASN A 419 33.63 -5.78 5.18
CA ASN A 419 33.37 -6.23 3.82
C ASN A 419 32.01 -6.93 3.65
N SER A 420 31.38 -7.40 4.73
CA SER A 420 30.11 -8.13 4.68
C SER A 420 28.94 -7.32 5.26
N TYR A 421 29.20 -6.26 6.01
CA TYR A 421 28.15 -5.45 6.62
C TYR A 421 28.50 -3.97 6.62
N LEU A 422 27.56 -3.13 6.17
CA LEU A 422 27.65 -1.67 6.26
C LEU A 422 26.37 -1.12 6.88
N GLU A 423 26.54 -0.35 7.95
CA GLU A 423 25.44 0.38 8.61
C GLU A 423 25.48 1.85 8.22
N LEU A 424 24.35 2.36 7.74
CA LEU A 424 24.14 3.76 7.40
C LEU A 424 22.86 4.22 8.08
N SER A 425 22.99 4.96 9.19
CA SER A 425 21.83 5.49 9.92
C SER A 425 21.14 6.61 9.11
N ILE A 426 20.29 6.22 8.17
CA ILE A 426 19.57 7.14 7.27
C ILE A 426 18.19 7.41 7.85
N VAL A 427 17.83 8.69 7.92
CA VAL A 427 16.49 9.13 8.34
C VAL A 427 15.69 9.61 7.14
N GLY A 428 14.36 9.65 7.29
CA GLY A 428 13.48 10.12 6.24
C GLY A 428 13.68 11.60 5.93
N SER A 429 13.34 12.01 4.71
CA SER A 429 13.40 13.42 4.25
C SER A 429 12.61 14.43 5.10
N LYS A 430 11.67 13.97 5.94
CA LYS A 430 10.94 14.81 6.90
C LYS A 430 11.79 15.20 8.11
N ASP A 431 12.73 14.34 8.51
CA ASP A 431 13.60 14.53 9.67
C ASP A 431 14.91 15.23 9.26
N ASP A 432 15.55 14.76 8.19
CA ASP A 432 16.70 15.42 7.56
C ASP A 432 16.56 15.38 6.03
N ARG A 433 16.48 16.57 5.42
CA ARG A 433 16.34 16.75 3.98
C ARG A 433 17.54 16.30 3.15
N PHE A 434 18.67 15.97 3.78
CA PHE A 434 19.93 15.58 3.13
C PHE A 434 20.55 14.29 3.66
N SER A 435 19.93 13.60 4.62
CA SER A 435 20.52 12.41 5.27
C SER A 435 20.80 11.29 4.28
N LEU A 436 19.83 10.97 3.41
CA LEU A 436 20.00 9.95 2.37
C LEU A 436 21.12 10.36 1.41
N MET A 437 21.05 11.57 0.85
CA MET A 437 22.02 12.08 -0.14
C MET A 437 23.46 12.01 0.36
N ARG A 438 23.70 12.32 1.64
CA ARG A 438 25.02 12.29 2.29
C ARG A 438 25.59 10.89 2.44
N ASN A 439 24.74 9.88 2.58
CA ASN A 439 25.14 8.48 2.79
C ASN A 439 25.21 7.66 1.49
N LEU A 440 24.57 8.13 0.40
CA LEU A 440 24.58 7.45 -0.90
C LEU A 440 25.98 7.14 -1.46
N PRO A 441 27.01 8.01 -1.36
CA PRO A 441 28.36 7.66 -1.81
C PRO A 441 28.89 6.37 -1.16
N LYS A 442 28.78 6.27 0.17
CA LYS A 442 29.24 5.09 0.94
C LYS A 442 28.46 3.83 0.56
N ALA A 443 27.14 3.95 0.40
CA ALA A 443 26.27 2.86 -0.02
C ALA A 443 26.68 2.31 -1.41
N VAL A 444 26.91 3.21 -2.37
CA VAL A 444 27.28 2.86 -3.75
C VAL A 444 28.67 2.23 -3.79
N ASP A 445 29.65 2.77 -3.06
CA ASP A 445 31.00 2.20 -2.99
C ASP A 445 31.01 0.79 -2.38
N PHE A 446 30.21 0.57 -1.34
CA PHE A 446 30.02 -0.76 -0.76
C PHE A 446 29.35 -1.72 -1.75
N ALA A 447 28.31 -1.26 -2.45
CA ALA A 447 27.63 -2.06 -3.45
C ALA A 447 28.56 -2.43 -4.60
N LYS A 448 29.29 -1.46 -5.15
CA LYS A 448 30.25 -1.64 -6.25
C LYS A 448 31.30 -2.69 -5.91
N ARG A 449 31.94 -2.61 -4.75
CA ARG A 449 32.98 -3.58 -4.31
C ARG A 449 32.43 -5.01 -4.22
N ASN A 450 31.23 -5.17 -3.66
CA ASN A 450 30.65 -6.49 -3.42
C ASN A 450 30.04 -7.10 -4.70
N LEU A 451 29.38 -6.30 -5.53
CA LEU A 451 28.87 -6.75 -6.83
C LEU A 451 30.00 -7.15 -7.78
N MET A 452 31.13 -6.43 -7.78
CA MET A 452 32.33 -6.82 -8.53
C MET A 452 32.88 -8.18 -8.10
N ALA A 453 32.71 -8.56 -6.84
CA ALA A 453 33.09 -9.86 -6.31
C ALA A 453 32.02 -10.95 -6.52
N GLY A 454 30.95 -10.66 -7.28
CA GLY A 454 29.84 -11.58 -7.53
C GLY A 454 28.95 -11.86 -6.31
N ARG A 455 29.05 -11.04 -5.26
CA ARG A 455 28.33 -11.24 -4.00
C ARG A 455 26.92 -10.70 -4.08
N LYS A 456 26.02 -11.35 -3.35
CA LYS A 456 24.63 -10.98 -3.19
C LYS A 456 24.43 -10.01 -2.03
N ILE A 457 23.79 -8.88 -2.31
CA ILE A 457 23.66 -7.76 -1.38
C ILE A 457 22.20 -7.57 -0.99
N LEU A 458 21.93 -7.52 0.31
CA LEU A 458 20.65 -7.11 0.86
C LEU A 458 20.70 -5.65 1.31
N VAL A 459 19.81 -4.82 0.79
CA VAL A 459 19.57 -3.45 1.25
C VAL A 459 18.32 -3.44 2.13
N CYS A 460 18.47 -3.11 3.40
CA CYS A 460 17.35 -3.08 4.33
C CYS A 460 17.14 -1.71 4.97
N CYS A 461 15.91 -1.40 5.35
CA CYS A 461 15.54 -0.27 6.20
C CYS A 461 14.31 -0.67 7.03
N GLN A 462 13.90 0.15 8.00
CA GLN A 462 12.87 -0.22 8.98
C GLN A 462 11.62 -0.90 8.38
N ASN A 463 11.04 -0.33 7.32
CA ASN A 463 9.84 -0.87 6.66
C ASN A 463 10.10 -1.62 5.34
N GLY A 464 11.30 -1.48 4.75
CA GLY A 464 11.60 -2.03 3.43
C GLY A 464 10.87 -1.37 2.25
N GLU A 465 10.24 -0.21 2.43
CA GLU A 465 9.37 0.40 1.42
C GLU A 465 9.91 1.71 0.83
N ASP A 466 10.73 2.47 1.57
CA ASP A 466 11.15 3.83 1.17
C ASP A 466 12.67 3.97 1.03
N ILE A 467 13.40 3.96 2.14
CA ILE A 467 14.84 4.26 2.16
C ILE A 467 15.63 3.17 1.42
N SER A 468 15.39 1.90 1.71
CA SER A 468 16.05 0.77 1.05
C SER A 468 15.81 0.80 -0.47
N ILE A 469 14.58 1.13 -0.89
CA ILE A 469 14.21 1.30 -2.30
C ILE A 469 14.99 2.46 -2.93
N CYS A 470 15.10 3.60 -2.25
CA CYS A 470 15.85 4.75 -2.75
C CYS A 470 17.36 4.47 -2.86
N VAL A 471 17.92 3.72 -1.93
CA VAL A 471 19.33 3.28 -1.96
C VAL A 471 19.54 2.29 -3.11
N ALA A 472 18.66 1.29 -3.25
CA ALA A 472 18.70 0.35 -4.38
C ALA A 472 18.56 1.07 -5.72
N LEU A 473 17.69 2.08 -5.81
CA LEU A 473 17.53 2.93 -6.99
C LEU A 473 18.81 3.67 -7.35
N ALA A 474 19.52 4.23 -6.37
CA ALA A 474 20.80 4.91 -6.60
C ALA A 474 21.88 3.93 -7.11
N ILE A 475 21.96 2.74 -6.51
CA ILE A 475 22.89 1.68 -6.91
C ILE A 475 22.62 1.23 -8.35
N LEU A 476 21.36 0.92 -8.66
CA LEU A 476 20.95 0.49 -9.99
C LEU A 476 21.20 1.58 -11.04
N ALA A 477 20.84 2.82 -10.75
CA ALA A 477 21.05 3.93 -11.70
C ALA A 477 22.53 4.22 -12.01
N LEU A 478 23.44 3.97 -11.06
CA LEU A 478 24.88 4.22 -11.27
C LEU A 478 25.66 3.04 -11.83
N LEU A 479 25.26 1.80 -11.53
CA LEU A 479 26.12 0.63 -11.78
C LEU A 479 25.54 -0.39 -12.78
N PHE A 480 24.30 -0.17 -13.23
CA PHE A 480 23.59 -1.10 -14.10
C PHE A 480 23.07 -0.41 -15.35
N ASP A 481 22.92 -1.18 -16.42
CA ASP A 481 22.21 -0.76 -17.62
C ASP A 481 20.67 -0.78 -17.43
N ASP A 482 19.95 -0.41 -18.49
CA ASP A 482 18.48 -0.39 -18.48
C ASP A 482 17.83 -1.79 -18.37
N ASN A 483 18.58 -2.86 -18.66
CA ASN A 483 18.10 -4.24 -18.57
C ASN A 483 18.32 -4.84 -17.18
N GLY A 484 18.99 -4.11 -16.28
CA GLY A 484 19.37 -4.59 -14.96
C GLY A 484 20.62 -5.47 -14.96
N CYS A 485 21.47 -5.35 -15.99
CA CYS A 485 22.78 -5.99 -16.05
C CYS A 485 23.84 -5.07 -15.45
N PHE A 486 24.71 -5.62 -14.59
CA PHE A 486 25.80 -4.88 -13.97
C PHE A 486 26.84 -4.51 -15.02
N ASP A 487 27.06 -3.21 -15.23
CA ASP A 487 27.86 -2.70 -16.35
C ASP A 487 28.96 -1.73 -15.91
N TYR A 488 29.27 -1.69 -14.61
CA TYR A 488 30.27 -0.82 -13.98
C TYR A 488 29.98 0.69 -14.11
N GLY A 489 28.77 1.06 -14.54
CA GLY A 489 28.35 2.44 -14.75
C GLY A 489 28.64 3.00 -16.14
N ASN A 490 29.01 2.15 -17.09
CA ASN A 490 29.23 2.55 -18.49
C ASN A 490 27.99 3.21 -19.11
N TYR A 491 26.80 2.72 -18.75
CA TYR A 491 25.52 3.23 -19.20
C TYR A 491 25.24 4.62 -18.62
N PHE A 492 25.50 4.79 -17.32
CA PHE A 492 25.33 6.06 -16.62
C PHE A 492 26.22 7.17 -17.22
N VAL A 493 27.47 6.85 -17.57
CA VAL A 493 28.39 7.79 -18.23
C VAL A 493 27.82 8.29 -19.57
N LYS A 494 27.15 7.42 -20.34
CA LYS A 494 26.61 7.75 -21.67
C LYS A 494 25.26 8.47 -21.64
N ARG A 495 24.54 8.44 -20.51
CA ARG A 495 23.16 8.95 -20.40
C ARG A 495 23.03 10.19 -19.52
N ASP A 496 22.06 11.02 -19.84
CA ASP A 496 21.68 12.15 -18.99
C ASP A 496 20.80 11.72 -17.83
N VAL A 497 21.01 12.37 -16.68
CA VAL A 497 20.18 12.17 -15.49
C VAL A 497 18.90 12.96 -15.64
N THR A 498 17.84 12.28 -16.06
CA THR A 498 16.51 12.89 -16.22
C THR A 498 15.50 12.30 -15.23
N LYS A 499 14.41 13.04 -14.98
CA LYS A 499 13.29 12.52 -14.17
C LYS A 499 12.62 11.30 -14.79
N LEU A 500 12.65 11.18 -16.13
CA LEU A 500 12.12 10.04 -16.86
C LEU A 500 13.00 8.80 -16.64
N GLU A 501 14.31 8.95 -16.72
CA GLU A 501 15.26 7.87 -16.45
C GLU A 501 15.10 7.32 -15.02
N MET A 502 15.07 8.23 -14.03
CA MET A 502 14.81 7.84 -12.63
C MET A 502 13.52 7.06 -12.44
N ARG A 503 12.50 7.42 -13.18
CA ARG A 503 11.21 6.75 -13.15
C ARG A 503 11.29 5.36 -13.77
N ARG A 504 11.96 5.20 -14.91
CA ARG A 504 12.19 3.88 -15.54
C ARG A 504 12.88 2.92 -14.59
N ARG A 505 13.96 3.38 -13.94
CA ARG A 505 14.68 2.59 -12.93
C ARG A 505 13.81 2.22 -11.73
N LEU A 506 12.96 3.14 -11.26
CA LEU A 506 12.02 2.84 -10.19
C LEU A 506 10.95 1.83 -10.62
N VAL A 507 10.41 1.96 -11.84
CA VAL A 507 9.43 1.00 -12.39
C VAL A 507 10.03 -0.40 -12.48
N PHE A 508 11.29 -0.51 -12.90
CA PHE A 508 12.03 -1.78 -12.89
C PHE A 508 12.11 -2.39 -11.48
N ILE A 509 12.42 -1.61 -10.44
CA ILE A 509 12.42 -2.11 -9.05
C ILE A 509 11.01 -2.56 -8.63
N CYS A 510 9.99 -1.76 -8.91
CA CYS A 510 8.60 -2.05 -8.53
C CYS A 510 8.02 -3.29 -9.22
N LYS A 511 8.62 -3.74 -10.34
CA LYS A 511 8.30 -5.04 -10.97
C LYS A 511 8.55 -6.20 -10.01
N PHE A 512 9.56 -6.08 -9.14
CA PHE A 512 9.96 -7.12 -8.19
C PHE A 512 9.54 -6.80 -6.75
N ALA A 513 9.78 -5.57 -6.30
CA ALA A 513 9.42 -5.09 -4.96
C ALA A 513 8.06 -4.40 -4.99
N VAL A 514 6.98 -5.19 -4.89
CA VAL A 514 5.60 -4.71 -5.00
C VAL A 514 5.17 -3.76 -3.87
N ASN A 515 5.89 -3.77 -2.74
CA ASN A 515 5.68 -2.87 -1.61
C ASN A 515 6.43 -1.54 -1.72
N ALA A 516 7.22 -1.32 -2.78
CA ALA A 516 8.03 -0.12 -2.96
C ALA A 516 7.17 1.16 -2.97
N ARG A 517 7.43 2.06 -2.02
CA ARG A 517 6.72 3.33 -1.78
C ARG A 517 7.68 4.47 -1.43
N PRO A 518 8.67 4.75 -2.29
CA PRO A 518 9.64 5.79 -1.98
C PRO A 518 8.97 7.17 -1.88
N SER A 519 9.33 7.91 -0.84
CA SER A 519 8.77 9.24 -0.61
C SER A 519 9.31 10.24 -1.64
N ARG A 520 8.49 11.21 -2.03
CA ARG A 520 8.91 12.26 -2.98
C ARG A 520 10.15 13.01 -2.50
N GLY A 521 10.31 13.19 -1.19
CA GLY A 521 11.48 13.83 -0.61
C GLY A 521 12.75 13.00 -0.75
N ASN A 522 12.68 11.68 -0.54
CA ASN A 522 13.82 10.79 -0.71
C ASN A 522 14.18 10.61 -2.20
N LEU A 523 13.20 10.49 -3.10
CA LEU A 523 13.45 10.46 -4.55
C LEU A 523 14.18 11.71 -5.05
N LYS A 524 13.84 12.90 -4.51
CA LYS A 524 14.56 14.14 -4.83
C LYS A 524 16.02 14.10 -4.39
N GLN A 525 16.31 13.50 -3.24
CA GLN A 525 17.68 13.33 -2.75
C GLN A 525 18.48 12.40 -3.67
N VAL A 526 17.89 11.28 -4.12
CA VAL A 526 18.55 10.39 -5.09
C VAL A 526 18.82 11.11 -6.41
N TYR A 527 17.83 11.85 -6.94
CA TYR A 527 18.00 12.64 -8.16
C TYR A 527 19.12 13.67 -8.02
N GLY A 528 19.18 14.39 -6.90
CA GLY A 528 20.24 15.36 -6.61
C GLY A 528 21.62 14.73 -6.55
N PHE A 529 21.75 13.58 -5.88
CA PHE A 529 22.98 12.80 -5.83
C PHE A 529 23.45 12.35 -7.22
N LEU A 530 22.56 11.77 -8.03
CA LEU A 530 22.92 11.30 -9.37
C LEU A 530 23.32 12.46 -10.27
N SER A 531 22.63 13.60 -10.16
CA SER A 531 22.98 14.81 -10.90
C SER A 531 24.39 15.29 -10.53
N SER A 532 24.73 15.33 -9.23
CA SER A 532 26.08 15.72 -8.80
C SER A 532 27.16 14.72 -9.25
N GLN A 533 26.86 13.43 -9.29
CA GLN A 533 27.79 12.41 -9.82
C GLN A 533 28.03 12.62 -11.33
N LYS A 534 26.99 12.97 -12.09
CA LYS A 534 27.11 13.28 -13.52
C LYS A 534 27.96 14.52 -13.77
N GLU A 535 27.76 15.57 -12.98
CA GLU A 535 28.58 16.79 -13.04
C GLU A 535 30.06 16.50 -12.75
N LEU A 536 30.35 15.70 -11.72
CA LEU A 536 31.72 15.30 -11.39
C LEU A 536 32.39 14.53 -12.54
N LEU A 537 31.66 13.64 -13.22
CA LEU A 537 32.19 12.91 -14.39
C LEU A 537 32.45 13.86 -15.57
N SER A 538 31.56 14.82 -15.81
CA SER A 538 31.75 15.80 -16.89
C SER A 538 32.92 16.76 -16.66
N CYS A 539 33.32 16.98 -15.40
CA CYS A 539 34.51 17.77 -15.06
C CYS A 539 35.83 16.99 -15.23
N LEU A 540 35.78 15.66 -15.32
CA LEU A 540 36.95 14.79 -15.47
C LEU A 540 37.25 14.43 -16.94
N THR A 541 36.30 14.69 -17.83
CA THR A 541 36.41 14.55 -19.30
C THR A 541 36.64 15.90 -19.94
#